data_AF-A0A9E5YXS0-F1
#
_entry.id   AF-A0A9E5YXS0-F1
#
_cell.length_a   1.000
_cell.length_b   1.000
_cell.length_c   1.000
_cell.angle_alpha   90.00
_cell.angle_beta   90.00
_cell.angle_gamma   90.00
#
_symmetry.space_group_name_H-M   'P 1'
#
loop_
_entity.id
_entity.type
_entity.pdbx_description
1 polymer ?
#
loop_
_entity_poly.entity_id
_entity_poly.type
_entity_poly.pdbx_seq_one_letter_code
_entity_poly.pdbx_strand_id
1 'polypeptide(L)'
;IVHDYQLTTIGAALCALGYSFNSIDAGELAKAEKLLIDSKPHLFAITSDYQPGMRSGDAWMSICWNGDGLQLNTDLPEMEYVIASDGGEIWSDFYAIPKEAPHLEAAYTFINFLLDPYVQVREFASHGYASGDSRVSAMLPAGTANNEILFPAAELMNGLEFGAAQTLTDPIRAEVIARFKSA
;
A
#
# COMPACT_ATOMS: atom_id res chain seq x y z
N ILE A 1 5.65 -2.11 13.39
CA ILE A 1 5.45 -0.74 12.87
C ILE A 1 4.10 -0.73 12.17
N VAL A 2 3.36 0.36 12.28
CA VAL A 2 2.10 0.56 11.56
C VAL A 2 2.30 1.74 10.61
N HIS A 3 1.70 1.67 9.42
CA HIS A 3 1.78 2.75 8.44
C HIS A 3 1.12 4.02 9.00
N ASP A 4 1.58 5.19 8.58
CA ASP A 4 0.96 6.46 8.99
C ASP A 4 -0.14 6.95 8.02
N TYR A 5 -0.52 6.12 7.04
CA TYR A 5 -1.53 6.45 6.05
C TYR A 5 -2.90 6.01 6.54
N GLN A 6 -3.87 6.93 6.51
CA GLN A 6 -5.18 6.70 7.14
C GLN A 6 -5.97 5.57 6.49
N LEU A 7 -5.82 5.35 5.18
CA LEU A 7 -6.52 4.27 4.48
C LEU A 7 -6.03 2.93 4.96
N THR A 8 -4.72 2.69 4.80
CA THR A 8 -4.05 1.47 5.20
C THR A 8 -4.28 1.14 6.67
N THR A 9 -4.08 2.10 7.58
CA THR A 9 -4.08 1.81 9.02
C THR A 9 -5.46 1.60 9.60
N ILE A 10 -6.41 2.48 9.28
CA ILE A 10 -7.80 2.29 9.75
C ILE A 10 -8.43 1.10 9.01
N GLY A 11 -8.17 0.98 7.70
CA GLY A 11 -8.69 -0.11 6.88
C GLY A 11 -8.18 -1.49 7.34
N ALA A 12 -6.90 -1.63 7.66
CA ALA A 12 -6.35 -2.87 8.22
C ALA A 12 -7.00 -3.23 9.57
N ALA A 13 -7.24 -2.24 10.44
CA ALA A 13 -7.93 -2.47 11.70
C ALA A 13 -9.40 -2.89 11.49
N LEU A 14 -10.08 -2.33 10.49
CA LEU A 14 -11.43 -2.75 10.11
C LEU A 14 -11.45 -4.19 9.57
N CYS A 15 -10.52 -4.55 8.67
CA CYS A 15 -10.40 -5.90 8.12
C CYS A 15 -10.13 -6.93 9.23
N ALA A 16 -9.23 -6.63 10.17
CA ALA A 16 -8.95 -7.47 11.33
C ALA A 16 -10.18 -7.69 12.24
N LEU A 17 -11.18 -6.80 12.18
CA LEU A 17 -12.46 -6.91 12.89
C LEU A 17 -13.58 -7.55 12.04
N GLY A 18 -13.28 -7.94 10.80
CA GLY A 18 -14.23 -8.51 9.85
C GLY A 18 -15.12 -7.48 9.14
N TYR A 19 -14.74 -6.21 9.16
CA TYR A 19 -15.43 -5.13 8.47
C TYR A 19 -14.76 -4.81 7.14
N SER A 20 -15.48 -4.11 6.25
CA SER A 20 -14.91 -3.60 5.01
C SER A 20 -13.78 -2.61 5.32
N PHE A 21 -12.68 -2.69 4.55
CA PHE A 21 -11.60 -1.72 4.54
C PHE A 21 -12.13 -0.27 4.39
N ASN A 22 -13.23 -0.15 3.64
CA ASN A 22 -13.87 1.10 3.25
C ASN A 22 -15.00 1.57 4.19
N SER A 23 -15.18 0.91 5.33
CA SER A 23 -16.25 1.31 6.25
C SER A 23 -16.11 2.76 6.73
N ILE A 24 -17.27 3.41 6.81
CA ILE A 24 -17.50 4.71 7.41
C ILE A 24 -18.60 4.64 8.49
N ASP A 25 -19.01 3.43 8.89
CA ASP A 25 -19.95 3.27 9.99
C ASP A 25 -19.28 3.70 11.30
N ALA A 26 -19.94 4.60 12.03
CA ALA A 26 -19.36 5.17 13.24
C ALA A 26 -19.10 4.11 14.34
N GLY A 27 -19.92 3.06 14.41
CA GLY A 27 -19.76 1.98 15.36
C GLY A 27 -18.59 1.06 15.00
N GLU A 28 -18.40 0.75 13.72
CA GLU A 28 -17.24 0.00 13.22
C GLU A 28 -15.95 0.80 13.40
N LEU A 29 -15.96 2.11 13.08
CA LEU A 29 -14.81 3.00 13.27
C LEU A 29 -14.43 3.16 14.74
N ALA A 30 -15.39 3.23 15.66
CA ALA A 30 -15.09 3.27 17.10
C ALA A 30 -14.40 1.98 17.59
N LYS A 31 -14.77 0.81 17.04
CA LYS A 31 -14.10 -0.45 17.35
C LYS A 31 -12.70 -0.51 16.75
N ALA A 32 -12.53 -0.06 15.51
CA ALA A 32 -11.22 0.04 14.86
C ALA A 32 -10.29 0.98 15.62
N GLU A 33 -10.78 2.15 16.05
CA GLU A 33 -10.03 3.08 16.89
C GLU A 33 -9.59 2.41 18.19
N LYS A 34 -10.50 1.71 18.88
CA LYS A 34 -10.16 1.00 20.12
C LYS A 34 -9.04 -0.02 19.89
N LEU A 35 -9.13 -0.82 18.83
CA LEU A 35 -8.11 -1.81 18.47
C LEU A 35 -6.75 -1.12 18.22
N LEU A 36 -6.75 -0.02 17.47
CA LEU A 36 -5.53 0.75 17.18
C LEU A 36 -4.91 1.31 18.48
N ILE A 37 -5.72 1.93 19.36
CA ILE A 37 -5.24 2.45 20.64
C ILE A 37 -4.69 1.33 21.53
N ASP A 38 -5.39 0.21 21.64
CA ASP A 38 -4.95 -0.95 22.42
C ASP A 38 -3.62 -1.52 21.89
N SER A 39 -3.33 -1.37 20.58
CA SER A 39 -2.08 -1.84 19.97
C SER A 39 -0.86 -0.97 20.30
N LYS A 40 -1.06 0.30 20.69
CA LYS A 40 0.03 1.29 20.86
C LYS A 40 1.18 0.84 21.75
N PRO A 41 0.97 0.18 22.91
CA PRO A 41 2.07 -0.28 23.76
C PRO A 41 3.00 -1.28 23.08
N HIS A 42 2.59 -1.87 21.95
CA HIS A 42 3.36 -2.84 21.17
C HIS A 42 4.00 -2.23 19.92
N LEU A 43 3.76 -0.95 19.62
CA LEU A 43 4.27 -0.32 18.41
C LEU A 43 5.65 0.30 18.65
N PHE A 44 6.61 -0.08 17.80
CA PHE A 44 7.89 0.61 17.71
C PHE A 44 7.73 2.04 17.15
N ALA A 45 6.94 2.18 16.07
CA ALA A 45 6.67 3.46 15.42
C ALA A 45 5.36 3.42 14.61
N ILE A 46 4.83 4.62 14.33
CA ILE A 46 3.78 4.87 13.33
C ILE A 46 4.43 5.71 12.22
N THR A 47 4.80 5.09 11.10
CA THR A 47 5.58 5.72 10.03
C THR A 47 5.42 4.96 8.70
N SER A 48 5.51 5.69 7.59
CA SER A 48 5.73 5.11 6.25
C SER A 48 7.17 4.65 6.03
N ASP A 49 8.14 5.14 6.82
CA ASP A 49 9.56 4.78 6.70
C ASP A 49 9.90 3.63 7.65
N TYR A 50 9.39 2.44 7.35
CA TYR A 50 9.55 1.25 8.20
C TYR A 50 10.84 0.46 7.95
N GLN A 51 11.46 0.59 6.77
CA GLN A 51 12.64 -0.22 6.42
C GLN A 51 13.80 -0.09 7.42
N PRO A 52 14.17 1.11 7.92
CA PRO A 52 15.26 1.23 8.88
C PRO A 52 15.04 0.39 10.15
N GLY A 53 13.85 0.45 10.74
CA GLY A 53 13.51 -0.31 11.95
C GLY A 53 13.39 -1.81 11.71
N MET A 54 12.95 -2.23 10.51
CA MET A 54 12.92 -3.64 10.13
C MET A 54 14.35 -4.19 9.94
N ARG A 55 15.24 -3.43 9.29
CA ARG A 55 16.63 -3.85 9.02
C ARG A 55 17.52 -3.88 10.26
N SER A 56 17.28 -2.98 11.22
CA SER A 56 18.01 -2.97 12.49
C SER A 56 17.56 -4.06 13.46
N GLY A 57 16.38 -4.65 13.23
CA GLY A 57 15.73 -5.58 14.16
C GLY A 57 15.01 -4.88 15.32
N ASP A 58 14.86 -3.55 15.28
CA ASP A 58 14.09 -2.81 16.28
C ASP A 58 12.57 -3.08 16.17
N ALA A 59 12.12 -3.49 14.98
CA ALA A 59 10.76 -3.93 14.74
C ALA A 59 10.74 -5.33 14.09
N TRP A 60 9.80 -6.18 14.54
CA TRP A 60 9.64 -7.54 14.04
C TRP A 60 8.65 -7.67 12.86
N MET A 61 7.72 -6.73 12.73
CA MET A 61 6.65 -6.77 11.74
C MET A 61 6.24 -5.35 11.36
N SER A 62 5.90 -5.13 10.08
CA SER A 62 5.31 -3.89 9.60
C SER A 62 4.19 -4.14 8.62
N ILE A 63 3.19 -3.25 8.62
CA ILE A 63 2.36 -3.04 7.43
C ILE A 63 3.21 -2.28 6.42
N CYS A 64 3.32 -2.78 5.19
CA CYS A 64 4.21 -2.23 4.16
C CYS A 64 3.65 -2.42 2.75
N TRP A 65 4.14 -1.62 1.81
CA TRP A 65 3.89 -1.81 0.38
C TRP A 65 4.65 -3.02 -0.14
N ASN A 66 4.05 -3.75 -1.09
CA ASN A 66 4.63 -5.00 -1.58
C ASN A 66 5.98 -4.81 -2.29
N GLY A 67 6.24 -3.66 -2.91
CA GLY A 67 7.56 -3.38 -3.50
C GLY A 67 8.65 -3.17 -2.44
N ASP A 68 8.34 -2.51 -1.32
CA ASP A 68 9.27 -2.43 -0.20
C ASP A 68 9.46 -3.79 0.48
N GLY A 69 8.38 -4.58 0.60
CA GLY A 69 8.43 -5.96 1.07
C GLY A 69 9.34 -6.83 0.19
N LEU A 70 9.24 -6.69 -1.13
CA LEU A 70 10.14 -7.36 -2.08
C LEU A 70 11.59 -6.91 -1.89
N GLN A 71 11.84 -5.60 -1.77
CA GLN A 71 13.20 -5.08 -1.57
C GLN A 71 13.81 -5.61 -0.27
N LEU A 72 13.04 -5.61 0.82
CA LEU A 72 13.46 -6.17 2.10
C LEU A 72 13.76 -7.67 1.99
N ASN A 73 12.86 -8.46 1.39
CA ASN A 73 13.07 -9.89 1.18
C ASN A 73 14.28 -10.19 0.28
N THR A 74 14.51 -9.37 -0.74
CA THR A 74 15.66 -9.52 -1.65
C THR A 74 16.98 -9.28 -0.92
N ASP A 75 17.03 -8.25 -0.06
CA ASP A 75 18.23 -7.91 0.69
C ASP A 75 18.46 -8.80 1.91
N LEU A 76 17.36 -9.25 2.55
CA LEU A 76 17.30 -10.04 3.77
C LEU A 76 16.28 -11.19 3.57
N PRO A 77 16.70 -12.35 3.03
CA PRO A 77 15.80 -13.45 2.66
C PRO A 77 14.93 -14.01 3.79
N GLU A 78 15.28 -13.75 5.05
CA GLU A 78 14.48 -14.07 6.24
C GLU A 78 13.25 -13.17 6.43
N MET A 79 13.19 -12.02 5.76
CA MET A 79 12.04 -11.12 5.79
C MET A 79 10.98 -11.63 4.83
N GLU A 80 9.86 -12.10 5.36
CA GLU A 80 8.73 -12.58 4.56
C GLU A 80 7.69 -11.48 4.35
N TYR A 81 7.11 -11.43 3.15
CA TYR A 81 5.94 -10.61 2.84
C TYR A 81 4.72 -11.51 2.75
N VAL A 82 3.64 -11.13 3.44
CA VAL A 82 2.39 -11.88 3.46
C VAL A 82 1.21 -10.95 3.21
N ILE A 83 0.24 -11.45 2.44
CA ILE A 83 -1.08 -10.83 2.31
C ILE A 83 -1.95 -11.37 3.45
N ALA A 84 -2.53 -10.48 4.25
CA ALA A 84 -3.37 -10.86 5.38
C ALA A 84 -4.63 -11.61 4.92
N SER A 85 -4.97 -12.70 5.61
CA SER A 85 -6.16 -13.51 5.29
C SER A 85 -7.48 -12.83 5.59
N ASP A 86 -7.47 -11.85 6.49
CA ASP A 86 -8.67 -11.14 6.96
C ASP A 86 -9.08 -9.99 6.02
N GLY A 87 -8.39 -9.84 4.89
CA GLY A 87 -8.57 -8.75 3.93
C GLY A 87 -7.56 -7.63 4.10
N GLY A 88 -7.68 -6.59 3.27
CA GLY A 88 -6.74 -5.48 3.30
C GLY A 88 -6.84 -4.57 2.09
N GLU A 89 -5.70 -3.98 1.75
CA GLU A 89 -5.59 -2.97 0.70
C GLU A 89 -5.10 -3.58 -0.61
N ILE A 90 -5.82 -3.31 -1.70
CA ILE A 90 -5.25 -3.34 -3.06
C ILE A 90 -5.18 -1.89 -3.55
N TRP A 91 -4.08 -1.55 -4.23
CA TRP A 91 -3.77 -0.17 -4.56
C TRP A 91 -3.17 -0.06 -5.95
N SER A 92 -3.21 1.15 -6.50
CA SER A 92 -2.61 1.50 -7.78
C SER A 92 -2.35 3.00 -7.81
N ASP A 93 -1.20 3.38 -8.36
CA ASP A 93 -0.84 4.77 -8.60
C ASP A 93 -1.20 5.18 -10.04
N PHE A 94 -1.64 6.42 -10.19
CA PHE A 94 -2.03 6.99 -11.47
C PHE A 94 -1.35 8.34 -11.71
N TYR A 95 -0.98 8.61 -12.96
CA TYR A 95 -0.62 9.96 -13.37
C TYR A 95 -1.88 10.83 -13.48
N ALA A 96 -1.82 12.04 -12.90
CA ALA A 96 -2.86 13.04 -13.02
C ALA A 96 -2.25 14.38 -13.44
N ILE A 97 -2.96 15.11 -14.31
CA ILE A 97 -2.60 16.48 -14.67
C ILE A 97 -3.53 17.44 -13.89
N PRO A 98 -2.99 18.32 -13.02
CA PRO A 98 -3.79 19.34 -12.36
C PRO A 98 -4.51 20.24 -13.37
N LYS A 99 -5.76 20.62 -13.08
CA LYS A 99 -6.60 21.44 -13.97
C LYS A 99 -5.93 22.74 -14.43
N GLU A 100 -5.11 23.33 -13.56
CA GLU A 100 -4.45 24.62 -13.78
C GLU A 100 -2.96 24.45 -14.17
N ALA A 101 -2.54 23.27 -14.64
CA ALA A 101 -1.16 23.03 -15.03
C ALA A 101 -0.72 24.03 -16.12
N PRO A 102 0.35 24.82 -15.90
CA PRO A 102 0.75 25.90 -16.81
C PRO A 102 1.37 25.40 -18.13
N HIS A 103 1.71 24.11 -18.19
CA HIS A 103 2.42 23.47 -19.31
C HIS A 103 1.76 22.16 -19.71
N LEU A 104 0.50 22.23 -20.13
CA LEU A 104 -0.32 21.05 -20.44
C LEU A 104 0.32 20.12 -21.50
N GLU A 105 0.85 20.67 -22.59
CA GLU A 105 1.52 19.90 -23.65
C GLU A 105 2.76 19.15 -23.14
N ALA A 106 3.53 19.78 -22.25
CA ALA A 106 4.70 19.14 -21.66
C ALA A 106 4.30 18.00 -20.72
N ALA A 107 3.23 18.18 -19.94
CA ALA A 107 2.69 17.14 -19.07
C ALA A 107 2.21 15.92 -19.88
N TYR A 108 1.46 16.13 -20.96
CA TYR A 108 1.07 15.03 -21.86
C TYR A 108 2.27 14.36 -22.52
N THR A 109 3.26 15.14 -22.97
CA THR A 109 4.49 14.59 -23.56
C THR A 109 5.24 13.71 -22.56
N PHE A 110 5.33 14.14 -21.30
CA PHE A 110 6.00 13.38 -20.24
C PHE A 110 5.22 12.10 -19.89
N ILE A 111 3.90 12.17 -19.73
CA ILE A 111 3.07 10.99 -19.46
C ILE A 111 3.16 10.01 -20.64
N ASN A 112 3.13 10.47 -21.89
CA ASN A 112 3.31 9.61 -23.06
C ASN A 112 4.67 8.90 -23.05
N PHE A 113 5.73 9.60 -22.65
CA PHE A 113 7.05 8.99 -22.47
C PHE A 113 7.03 7.92 -21.38
N LEU A 114 6.44 8.21 -20.21
CA LEU A 114 6.35 7.26 -19.11
C LEU A 114 5.46 6.05 -19.43
N LEU A 115 4.45 6.21 -20.27
CA LEU A 115 3.57 5.13 -20.72
C LEU A 115 4.14 4.30 -21.88
N ASP A 116 5.28 4.69 -22.45
CA ASP A 116 5.96 3.87 -23.46
C ASP A 116 6.42 2.54 -22.83
N PRO A 117 6.10 1.37 -23.43
CA PRO A 117 6.41 0.08 -22.84
C PRO A 117 7.90 -0.13 -22.55
N TYR A 118 8.81 0.38 -23.38
CA TYR A 118 10.25 0.24 -23.14
C TYR A 118 10.72 1.09 -21.96
N VAL A 119 10.09 2.25 -21.76
CA VAL A 119 10.33 3.08 -20.58
C VAL A 119 9.80 2.39 -19.34
N GLN A 120 8.57 1.87 -19.36
CA GLN A 120 7.99 1.14 -18.23
C GLN A 120 8.77 -0.13 -17.86
N VAL A 121 9.34 -0.86 -18.82
CA VAL A 121 10.22 -2.01 -18.52
C VAL A 121 11.48 -1.56 -17.77
N ARG A 122 12.03 -0.39 -18.11
CA ARG A 122 13.19 0.18 -17.41
C ARG A 122 12.82 0.65 -16.00
N GLU A 123 11.65 1.26 -15.85
CA GLU A 123 11.08 1.66 -14.56
C GLU A 123 10.88 0.42 -13.67
N PHE A 124 10.24 -0.64 -14.18
CA PHE A 124 10.09 -1.92 -13.50
C PHE A 124 11.44 -2.48 -13.03
N ALA A 125 12.47 -2.46 -13.88
CA ALA A 125 13.80 -2.93 -13.50
C ALA A 125 14.47 -2.08 -12.41
N SER A 126 14.02 -0.83 -12.22
CA SER A 126 14.55 0.08 -11.21
C SER A 126 13.82 -0.03 -9.87
N HIS A 127 12.50 -0.20 -9.85
CA HIS A 127 11.69 -0.12 -8.62
C HIS A 127 10.83 -1.36 -8.35
N GLY A 128 10.78 -2.34 -9.24
CA GLY A 128 10.12 -3.63 -9.03
C GLY A 128 8.58 -3.65 -9.12
N TYR A 129 7.90 -2.51 -8.96
CA TYR A 129 6.43 -2.44 -9.08
C TYR A 129 5.90 -2.86 -10.46
N ALA A 130 4.92 -3.77 -10.44
CA ALA A 130 4.26 -4.28 -11.63
C ALA A 130 3.48 -3.18 -12.38
N SER A 131 3.55 -3.21 -13.71
CA SER A 131 2.73 -2.37 -14.57
C SER A 131 1.37 -3.01 -14.85
N GLY A 132 0.32 -2.19 -14.95
CA GLY A 132 -0.99 -2.61 -15.47
C GLY A 132 -1.04 -2.76 -16.99
N ASP A 133 0.05 -2.46 -17.71
CA ASP A 133 0.14 -2.59 -19.17
C ASP A 133 0.61 -4.00 -19.57
N SER A 134 -0.28 -4.77 -20.20
CA SER A 134 0.03 -6.12 -20.67
C SER A 134 1.19 -6.20 -21.67
N ARG A 135 1.46 -5.10 -22.40
CA ARG A 135 2.62 -5.01 -23.30
C ARG A 135 3.93 -5.03 -22.53
N VAL A 136 3.95 -4.41 -21.35
CA VAL A 136 5.11 -4.41 -20.45
C VAL A 136 5.30 -5.80 -19.87
N SER A 137 4.24 -6.45 -19.38
CA SER A 137 4.31 -7.81 -18.85
C SER A 137 4.92 -8.80 -19.85
N ALA A 138 4.60 -8.67 -21.14
CA ALA A 138 5.15 -9.51 -22.21
C ALA A 138 6.65 -9.27 -22.48
N MET A 139 7.20 -8.13 -22.05
CA MET A 139 8.60 -7.77 -22.22
C MET A 139 9.46 -8.04 -20.98
N LEU A 140 8.86 -8.41 -19.85
CA LEU A 140 9.59 -8.70 -18.62
C LEU A 140 10.40 -10.01 -18.73
N PRO A 141 11.50 -10.14 -17.98
CA PRO A 141 12.28 -11.38 -17.94
C PRO A 141 11.44 -12.62 -17.63
N ALA A 142 11.82 -13.76 -18.19
CA ALA A 142 11.18 -15.03 -17.88
C ALA A 142 11.26 -15.33 -16.37
N GLY A 143 10.13 -15.72 -15.77
CA GLY A 143 10.03 -16.00 -14.33
C GLY A 143 9.70 -14.80 -13.46
N THR A 144 9.63 -13.57 -14.00
CA THR A 144 9.16 -12.40 -13.24
C THR A 144 7.76 -12.61 -12.66
N ALA A 145 6.86 -13.24 -13.42
CA ALA A 145 5.52 -13.60 -12.98
C ALA A 145 5.47 -14.66 -11.87
N ASN A 146 6.59 -15.34 -11.55
CA ASN A 146 6.65 -16.31 -10.46
C ASN A 146 6.95 -15.64 -9.11
N ASN A 147 7.22 -14.34 -9.08
CA ASN A 147 7.42 -13.61 -7.84
C ASN A 147 6.06 -13.39 -7.16
N GLU A 148 5.77 -14.19 -6.14
CA GLU A 148 4.46 -14.19 -5.45
C GLU A 148 4.19 -12.89 -4.66
N ILE A 149 5.21 -12.07 -4.37
CA ILE A 149 5.04 -10.75 -3.74
C ILE A 149 4.50 -9.72 -4.76
N LEU A 150 5.00 -9.77 -5.99
CA LEU A 150 4.58 -8.86 -7.07
C LEU A 150 3.35 -9.36 -7.82
N PHE A 151 3.25 -10.67 -8.01
CA PHE A 151 2.22 -11.36 -8.77
C PHE A 151 1.58 -12.45 -7.89
N PRO A 152 0.86 -12.07 -6.82
CA PRO A 152 0.24 -13.03 -5.93
C PRO A 152 -0.85 -13.84 -6.64
N ALA A 153 -1.13 -15.04 -6.11
CA ALA A 153 -2.27 -15.83 -6.55
C ALA A 153 -3.58 -15.03 -6.43
N ALA A 154 -4.47 -15.17 -7.40
CA ALA A 154 -5.70 -14.38 -7.47
C ALA A 154 -6.57 -14.55 -6.21
N GLU A 155 -6.55 -15.74 -5.62
CA GLU A 155 -7.30 -16.09 -4.43
C GLU A 155 -6.86 -15.28 -3.20
N LEU A 156 -5.58 -14.92 -3.10
CA LEU A 156 -5.04 -14.08 -2.03
C LEU A 156 -5.54 -12.64 -2.13
N MET A 157 -5.97 -12.21 -3.33
CA MET A 157 -6.46 -10.85 -3.57
C MET A 157 -7.96 -10.68 -3.33
N ASN A 158 -8.72 -11.77 -3.14
CA ASN A 158 -10.20 -11.72 -3.04
C ASN A 158 -10.73 -10.86 -1.88
N GLY A 159 -9.96 -10.75 -0.79
CA GLY A 159 -10.32 -9.94 0.38
C GLY A 159 -9.75 -8.52 0.36
N LEU A 160 -9.04 -8.14 -0.71
CA LEU A 160 -8.43 -6.82 -0.82
C LEU A 160 -9.42 -5.83 -1.45
N GLU A 161 -9.44 -4.62 -0.92
CA GLU A 161 -10.29 -3.55 -1.41
C GLU A 161 -9.46 -2.33 -1.83
N PHE A 162 -9.85 -1.70 -2.93
CA PHE A 162 -9.35 -0.36 -3.25
C PHE A 162 -9.94 0.65 -2.28
N GLY A 163 -9.15 1.65 -1.89
CA GLY A 163 -9.63 2.78 -1.10
C GLY A 163 -10.73 3.56 -1.83
N ALA A 164 -11.92 3.62 -1.25
CA ALA A 164 -13.04 4.40 -1.79
C ALA A 164 -12.87 5.89 -1.45
N ALA A 165 -13.19 6.79 -2.40
CA ALA A 165 -13.01 8.24 -2.21
C ALA A 165 -13.67 8.78 -0.93
N GLN A 166 -14.82 8.21 -0.53
CA GLN A 166 -15.54 8.61 0.68
C GLN A 166 -14.71 8.48 1.95
N THR A 167 -13.80 7.49 2.02
CA THR A 167 -13.01 7.20 3.22
C THR A 167 -11.95 8.27 3.48
N LEU A 168 -11.40 8.88 2.42
CA LEU A 168 -10.44 9.97 2.51
C LEU A 168 -11.08 11.29 2.97
N THR A 169 -12.37 11.47 2.68
CA THR A 169 -13.13 12.69 3.02
C THR A 169 -13.97 12.54 4.28
N ASP A 170 -14.01 11.36 4.88
CA ASP A 170 -14.84 11.10 6.05
C ASP A 170 -14.24 11.76 7.31
N PRO A 171 -15.00 12.61 8.01
CA PRO A 171 -14.47 13.33 9.18
C PRO A 171 -14.19 12.40 10.36
N ILE A 172 -14.94 11.30 10.53
CA ILE A 172 -14.72 10.37 11.64
C ILE A 172 -13.38 9.65 11.45
N ARG A 173 -13.07 9.18 10.23
CA ARG A 173 -11.77 8.57 9.92
C ARG A 173 -10.62 9.54 10.15
N ALA A 174 -10.77 10.80 9.74
CA ALA A 174 -9.78 11.85 9.98
C ALA A 174 -9.52 12.07 11.49
N GLU A 175 -10.56 12.05 12.30
CA GLU A 175 -10.42 12.15 13.75
C GLU A 175 -9.79 10.90 14.38
N VAL A 176 -10.18 9.70 13.93
CA VAL A 176 -9.65 8.42 14.43
C VAL A 176 -8.13 8.36 14.21
N ILE A 177 -7.64 8.67 13.00
CA ILE A 177 -6.21 8.62 12.74
C ILE A 177 -5.45 9.69 13.53
N ALA A 178 -6.04 10.87 13.73
CA ALA A 178 -5.43 11.93 14.52
C ALA A 178 -5.29 11.50 15.99
N ARG A 179 -6.36 10.97 16.60
CA ARG A 179 -6.34 10.46 17.98
C ARG A 179 -5.36 9.30 18.14
N PHE A 180 -5.35 8.36 17.21
CA PHE A 180 -4.41 7.24 17.22
C PHE A 180 -2.95 7.72 17.16
N LYS A 181 -2.63 8.69 16.31
CA LYS A 181 -1.26 9.24 16.22
C LYS A 181 -0.85 10.04 17.46
N SER A 182 -1.79 10.73 18.13
CA SER A 182 -1.49 11.61 19.27
C SER A 182 -1.52 10.95 20.65
N ALA A 183 -2.20 9.81 20.78
CA ALA A 183 -2.32 9.08 22.06
C ALA A 183 -0.96 8.55 22.58
#